data_AF-A0A355BEC9-F1
#
_entry.id   AF-A0A355BEC9-F1
#
_cell.length_a   1.000
_cell.length_b   1.000
_cell.length_c   1.000
_cell.angle_alpha   90.00
_cell.angle_beta   90.00
_cell.angle_gamma   90.00
#
_symmetry.space_group_name_H-M   'P 1'
#
loop_
_entity.id
_entity.type
_entity.pdbx_description
1 polymer ?
#
loop_
_entity_poly.entity_id
_entity_poly.type
_entity_poly.pdbx_seq_one_letter_code
_entity_poly.pdbx_strand_id
1 'polypeptide(L)'
;MLAYTYSNTALECGTDEAGRGCLAGPVTAAAVINPLFVNEELTNHDVKSFLKQLNDSKQLSEKKRDTLKPYIEKWAYCFAVTHIFNEEIDKINILNASIKAMQECVLKLKSKPSYIIVDGNSPFIPKSGIKN
;
A
#
# COMPACT_ATOMS: atom_id res chain seq x y z
N MET A 1 5.71 -6.85 16.59
CA MET A 1 4.81 -7.36 15.55
C MET A 1 3.91 -6.18 15.16
N LEU A 2 3.82 -5.83 13.88
CA LEU A 2 2.95 -4.74 13.43
C LEU A 2 1.49 -5.10 13.74
N ALA A 3 0.66 -4.11 14.08
CA ALA A 3 -0.76 -4.33 14.28
C ALA A 3 -1.42 -4.64 12.92
N TYR A 4 -2.38 -5.57 12.90
CA TYR A 4 -3.13 -5.89 11.68
C TYR A 4 -4.14 -4.79 11.30
N THR A 5 -4.56 -4.00 12.28
CA THR A 5 -5.54 -2.94 12.15
C THR A 5 -5.22 -1.80 13.12
N TYR A 6 -5.33 -0.54 12.69
CA TYR A 6 -5.01 0.63 13.54
C TYR A 6 -6.24 1.48 13.93
N SER A 7 -7.30 1.45 13.11
CA SER A 7 -8.48 2.31 13.26
C SER A 7 -9.77 1.56 13.58
N ASN A 8 -9.76 0.21 13.57
CA ASN A 8 -10.96 -0.64 13.62
C ASN A 8 -12.03 -0.29 12.56
N THR A 9 -11.66 0.42 11.49
CA THR A 9 -12.57 0.74 10.39
C THR A 9 -12.59 -0.36 9.34
N ALA A 10 -13.76 -0.56 8.72
CA ALA A 10 -13.95 -1.62 7.73
C ALA A 10 -13.15 -1.42 6.43
N LEU A 11 -12.74 -0.19 6.12
CA LEU A 11 -12.02 0.17 4.90
C LEU A 11 -10.71 0.87 5.25
N GLU A 12 -9.86 0.16 5.98
CA GLU A 12 -8.51 0.61 6.30
C GLU A 12 -7.54 0.26 5.16
N CYS A 13 -6.81 1.27 4.69
CA CYS A 13 -5.82 1.17 3.62
C CYS A 13 -4.40 1.31 4.16
N GLY A 14 -3.49 0.44 3.77
CA GLY A 14 -2.05 0.64 3.91
C GLY A 14 -1.41 1.08 2.59
N THR A 15 -0.42 1.97 2.63
CA THR A 15 0.33 2.41 1.45
C THR A 15 1.81 2.61 1.76
N ASP A 16 2.66 2.23 0.82
CA ASP A 16 4.12 2.26 0.91
C ASP A 16 4.73 2.44 -0.50
N GLU A 17 5.98 2.89 -0.59
CA GLU A 17 6.74 3.05 -1.82
C GLU A 17 8.08 2.29 -1.87
N ALA A 18 8.50 1.95 -3.08
CA ALA A 18 9.80 1.38 -3.39
C ALA A 18 10.47 2.19 -4.52
N GLY A 19 11.81 2.23 -4.52
CA GLY A 19 12.57 2.93 -5.57
C GLY A 19 12.94 4.38 -5.23
N ARG A 20 12.76 4.81 -3.97
CA ARG A 20 13.15 6.16 -3.54
C ARG A 20 14.67 6.44 -3.60
N GLY A 21 15.50 5.41 -3.46
CA GLY A 21 16.97 5.54 -3.38
C GLY A 21 17.74 5.03 -4.58
N CYS A 22 17.08 4.50 -5.62
CA CYS A 22 17.77 3.96 -6.79
C CYS A 22 18.16 5.06 -7.78
N LEU A 23 19.24 4.84 -8.53
CA LEU A 23 19.73 5.77 -9.56
C LEU A 23 18.92 5.72 -10.87
N ALA A 24 18.20 4.63 -11.10
CA ALA A 24 17.42 4.41 -12.32
C ALA A 24 16.12 3.70 -12.00
N GLY A 25 15.11 3.91 -12.84
CA GLY A 25 13.78 3.36 -12.68
C GLY A 25 12.82 4.32 -11.96
N PRO A 26 11.53 3.96 -11.91
CA PRO A 26 10.51 4.78 -11.27
C PRO A 26 10.53 4.60 -9.74
N VAL A 27 9.97 5.59 -9.03
CA VAL A 27 9.41 5.31 -7.71
C VAL A 27 8.04 4.66 -7.91
N THR A 28 7.82 3.54 -7.23
CA THR A 28 6.61 2.72 -7.33
C THR A 28 5.93 2.68 -5.99
N ALA A 29 4.66 3.05 -5.92
CA ALA A 29 3.85 2.89 -4.72
C ALA A 29 2.75 1.86 -4.93
N ALA A 30 2.27 1.30 -3.83
CA ALA A 30 1.08 0.47 -3.79
C ALA A 30 0.18 0.88 -2.62
N ALA A 31 -1.13 0.82 -2.84
CA ALA A 31 -2.14 0.98 -1.79
C ALA A 31 -3.00 -0.29 -1.73
N VAL A 32 -3.28 -0.80 -0.53
CA VAL A 32 -3.98 -2.08 -0.30
C VAL A 32 -5.02 -1.89 0.81
N ILE A 33 -6.28 -2.27 0.55
CA ILE A 33 -7.32 -2.36 1.57
C ILE A 33 -7.39 -3.78 2.13
N ASN A 34 -7.37 -3.88 3.47
CA ASN A 34 -7.34 -5.13 4.20
C ASN A 34 -8.63 -5.97 4.00
N PRO A 35 -8.54 -7.29 3.69
CA PRO A 35 -9.72 -8.17 3.57
C PRO A 35 -10.54 -8.37 4.84
N LEU A 36 -9.93 -8.19 6.03
CA LEU A 36 -10.47 -8.68 7.31
C LEU A 36 -11.89 -8.19 7.63
N PHE A 37 -12.34 -7.11 7.00
CA PHE A 37 -13.62 -6.48 7.29
C PHE A 37 -14.66 -6.63 6.18
N VAL A 38 -14.32 -7.30 5.08
CA VAL A 38 -15.13 -7.25 3.85
C VAL A 38 -15.40 -8.62 3.24
N ASN A 39 -14.69 -9.66 3.66
CA ASN A 39 -14.79 -10.98 3.04
C ASN A 39 -15.26 -12.03 4.05
N GLU A 40 -16.59 -12.22 4.12
CA GLU A 40 -17.23 -13.21 5.01
C GLU A 40 -16.90 -14.66 4.60
N GLU A 41 -16.55 -14.90 3.34
CA GLU A 41 -16.17 -16.23 2.82
C GLU A 41 -14.75 -16.65 3.22
N LEU A 42 -13.90 -15.71 3.64
CA LEU A 42 -12.59 -16.01 4.19
C LEU A 42 -12.71 -16.19 5.69
N THR A 43 -12.38 -17.39 6.18
CA THR A 43 -12.36 -17.62 7.62
C THR A 43 -11.33 -16.68 8.26
N ASN A 44 -11.68 -16.12 9.41
CA ASN A 44 -10.76 -15.33 10.23
C ASN A 44 -9.43 -16.05 10.49
N HIS A 45 -9.40 -17.39 10.41
CA HIS A 45 -8.20 -18.19 10.63
C HIS A 45 -7.23 -18.13 9.45
N ASP A 46 -7.72 -18.30 8.21
CA ASP A 46 -6.87 -18.34 7.01
C ASP A 46 -6.22 -16.98 6.73
N VAL A 47 -7.01 -15.91 6.85
CA VAL A 47 -6.50 -14.53 6.71
C VAL A 47 -5.50 -14.22 7.81
N LYS A 48 -5.77 -14.56 9.08
CA LYS A 48 -4.81 -14.31 10.16
C LYS A 48 -3.52 -15.12 9.99
N SER A 49 -3.60 -16.37 9.55
CA SER A 49 -2.42 -17.19 9.27
C SER A 49 -1.57 -16.60 8.15
N PHE A 50 -2.21 -16.08 7.10
CA PHE A 50 -1.53 -15.35 6.03
C PHE A 50 -0.92 -14.03 6.50
N LEU A 51 -1.68 -13.20 7.20
CA LEU A 51 -1.21 -11.92 7.71
C LEU A 51 -0.03 -12.10 8.68
N LYS A 52 0.07 -13.23 9.40
CA LYS A 52 1.27 -13.58 10.20
C LYS A 52 2.52 -13.81 9.34
N GLN A 53 2.36 -14.20 8.08
CA GLN A 53 3.48 -14.38 7.14
C GLN A 53 3.89 -13.06 6.49
N LEU A 54 3.00 -12.07 6.46
CA LEU A 54 3.32 -10.70 6.09
C LEU A 54 4.10 -10.06 7.25
N ASN A 55 5.38 -9.80 6.98
CA ASN A 55 6.24 -8.99 7.83
C ASN A 55 6.94 -7.97 6.92
N ASP A 56 7.79 -7.10 7.47
CA ASP A 56 8.54 -6.11 6.70
C ASP A 56 9.17 -6.77 5.44
N SER A 57 8.93 -6.16 4.27
CA SER A 57 9.32 -6.74 2.98
C SER A 57 10.83 -6.95 2.85
N LYS A 58 11.63 -6.21 3.63
CA LYS A 58 13.10 -6.32 3.70
C LYS A 58 13.56 -7.51 4.55
N GLN A 59 12.67 -8.09 5.35
CA GLN A 59 12.92 -9.31 6.12
C GLN A 59 12.52 -10.58 5.36
N LEU A 60 11.93 -10.45 4.17
CA LEU A 60 11.49 -11.56 3.33
C LEU A 60 12.45 -11.77 2.16
N SER A 61 12.71 -13.04 1.82
CA SER A 61 13.45 -13.37 0.61
C SER A 61 12.62 -13.05 -0.64
N GLU A 62 13.30 -12.79 -1.77
CA GLU A 62 12.65 -12.56 -3.08
C GLU A 62 11.64 -13.66 -3.43
N LYS A 63 12.06 -14.94 -3.36
CA LYS A 63 11.18 -16.09 -3.58
C LYS A 63 9.91 -16.05 -2.71
N LYS A 64 10.05 -15.64 -1.44
CA LYS A 64 8.91 -15.53 -0.52
C LYS A 64 7.99 -14.37 -0.89
N ARG A 65 8.53 -13.22 -1.33
CA ARG A 65 7.74 -12.10 -1.85
C ARG A 65 6.97 -12.49 -3.11
N ASP A 66 7.61 -13.21 -4.04
CA ASP A 66 6.96 -13.70 -5.27
C ASP A 66 5.84 -14.69 -4.96
N THR A 67 6.01 -15.50 -3.91
CA THR A 67 4.98 -16.42 -3.45
C THR A 67 3.82 -15.69 -2.78
N LEU A 68 4.10 -14.64 -2.00
CA LEU A 68 3.10 -13.89 -1.25
C LEU A 68 2.27 -12.93 -2.11
N LYS A 69 2.87 -12.32 -3.14
CA LYS A 69 2.21 -11.33 -4.00
C LYS A 69 0.87 -11.82 -4.57
N PRO A 70 0.76 -13.02 -5.19
CA PRO A 70 -0.53 -13.53 -5.67
C PRO A 70 -1.58 -13.69 -4.58
N TYR A 71 -1.18 -14.05 -3.36
CA TYR A 71 -2.12 -14.14 -2.23
C TYR A 71 -2.58 -12.76 -1.77
N ILE A 72 -1.69 -11.77 -1.75
CA ILE A 72 -2.06 -10.37 -1.47
C ILE A 72 -3.08 -9.90 -2.51
N GLU A 73 -2.80 -10.07 -3.80
CA GLU A 73 -3.68 -9.63 -4.88
C GLU A 73 -5.04 -10.36 -4.87
N LYS A 74 -5.04 -11.65 -4.52
CA LYS A 74 -6.24 -12.47 -4.41
C LYS A 74 -7.10 -12.08 -3.20
N TRP A 75 -6.47 -11.79 -2.08
CA TRP A 75 -7.18 -11.58 -0.81
C TRP A 75 -7.43 -10.11 -0.48
N ALA A 76 -6.65 -9.17 -1.00
CA ALA A 76 -6.95 -7.75 -0.84
C ALA A 76 -8.37 -7.43 -1.32
N TYR A 77 -9.10 -6.63 -0.53
CA TYR A 77 -10.42 -6.19 -0.95
C TYR A 77 -10.35 -5.33 -2.22
N CYS A 78 -9.40 -4.40 -2.24
CA CYS A 78 -8.91 -3.79 -3.47
C CYS A 78 -7.49 -3.28 -3.27
N PHE A 79 -6.75 -3.17 -4.37
CA PHE A 79 -5.42 -2.60 -4.37
C PHE A 79 -5.19 -1.78 -5.65
N ALA A 80 -4.17 -0.93 -5.62
CA ALA A 80 -3.71 -0.16 -6.77
C ALA A 80 -2.19 0.01 -6.71
N VAL A 81 -1.58 0.16 -7.89
CA VAL A 81 -0.14 0.40 -8.06
C VAL A 81 0.06 1.59 -8.98
N THR A 82 1.04 2.44 -8.66
CA THR A 82 1.40 3.59 -9.49
C THR A 82 2.92 3.71 -9.59
N HIS A 83 3.39 4.01 -10.79
CA HIS A 83 4.79 4.30 -11.08
C HIS A 83 4.92 5.78 -11.45
N ILE A 84 5.89 6.47 -10.84
CA ILE A 84 6.30 7.82 -11.23
C ILE A 84 7.73 7.71 -11.76
N PHE A 85 7.88 7.97 -13.06
CA PHE A 85 9.15 7.81 -13.78
C PHE A 85 10.08 9.01 -13.59
N ASN A 86 11.35 8.84 -13.95
CA ASN A 86 12.43 9.80 -13.76
C ASN A 86 12.10 11.20 -14.29
N GLU A 87 11.48 11.30 -15.47
CA GLU A 87 11.10 12.59 -16.06
C GLU A 87 10.19 13.45 -15.17
N GLU A 88 9.38 12.79 -14.34
CA GLU A 88 8.52 13.46 -13.38
C GLU A 88 9.22 13.67 -12.04
N ILE A 89 10.00 12.67 -11.57
CA ILE A 89 10.84 12.79 -10.37
C ILE A 89 11.75 14.02 -10.46
N ASP A 90 12.40 14.23 -11.61
CA ASP A 90 13.31 15.34 -11.83
C ASP A 90 12.61 16.70 -11.74
N LYS A 91 11.31 16.77 -12.05
CA LYS A 91 10.50 18.00 -11.98
C LYS A 91 10.04 18.33 -10.58
N ILE A 92 9.63 17.32 -9.81
CA ILE A 92 8.97 17.53 -8.51
C ILE A 92 9.81 17.14 -7.30
N ASN A 93 11.01 16.58 -7.51
CA ASN A 93 11.88 15.92 -6.54
C ASN A 93 11.35 14.55 -6.04
N ILE A 94 12.27 13.76 -5.48
CA ILE A 94 11.98 12.39 -5.06
C ILE A 94 10.99 12.28 -3.90
N LEU A 95 11.00 13.24 -2.95
CA LEU A 95 10.07 13.23 -1.83
C LEU A 95 8.62 13.42 -2.32
N ASN A 96 8.40 14.41 -3.18
CA ASN A 96 7.06 14.66 -3.72
C ASN A 96 6.63 13.58 -4.71
N ALA A 97 7.56 12.97 -5.44
CA ALA A 97 7.26 11.83 -6.31
C ALA A 97 6.78 10.61 -5.51
N SER A 98 7.43 10.28 -4.38
CA SER A 98 6.96 9.23 -3.46
C SER A 98 5.55 9.51 -2.92
N ILE A 99 5.33 10.73 -2.40
CA ILE A 99 4.01 11.13 -1.87
C ILE A 99 2.95 11.07 -2.98
N LYS A 100 3.27 11.59 -4.17
CA LYS A 100 2.37 11.57 -5.32
C LYS A 100 2.03 10.13 -5.72
N ALA A 101 3.00 9.23 -5.80
CA ALA A 101 2.77 7.83 -6.15
C ALA A 101 1.78 7.17 -5.17
N MET A 102 1.98 7.34 -3.86
CA MET A 102 1.07 6.80 -2.83
C MET A 102 -0.34 7.38 -2.94
N GLN A 103 -0.47 8.69 -3.13
CA GLN A 103 -1.76 9.35 -3.32
C GLN A 103 -2.51 8.84 -4.55
N GLU A 104 -1.83 8.73 -5.69
CA GLU A 104 -2.42 8.22 -6.93
C GLU A 104 -2.90 6.77 -6.75
N CYS A 105 -2.19 5.96 -5.95
CA CYS A 105 -2.68 4.62 -5.62
C CYS A 105 -3.99 4.67 -4.83
N VAL A 106 -4.05 5.50 -3.78
CA VAL A 106 -5.28 5.66 -2.98
C VAL A 106 -6.45 6.15 -3.84
N LEU A 107 -6.21 7.09 -4.76
CA LEU A 107 -7.24 7.60 -5.67
C LEU A 107 -7.72 6.57 -6.71
N LYS A 108 -6.87 5.60 -7.08
CA LYS A 108 -7.19 4.51 -8.00
C LYS A 108 -7.91 3.34 -7.34
N LEU A 109 -8.01 3.30 -6.01
CA LEU A 109 -8.74 2.25 -5.31
C LEU A 109 -10.21 2.29 -5.73
N LYS A 110 -10.77 1.10 -6.02
CA LYS A 110 -12.18 0.96 -6.39
C LYS A 110 -13.13 1.38 -5.27
N SER A 111 -12.67 1.29 -4.02
CA SER A 111 -13.42 1.66 -2.83
C SER A 111 -12.66 2.72 -2.06
N LYS A 112 -13.37 3.73 -1.57
CA LYS A 112 -12.79 4.83 -0.82
C LYS A 112 -12.41 4.36 0.60
N PRO A 113 -11.13 4.44 1.00
CA PRO A 113 -10.76 4.09 2.37
C PRO A 113 -11.29 5.12 3.37
N SER A 114 -11.64 4.63 4.56
CA SER A 114 -12.05 5.45 5.71
C SER A 114 -10.85 5.89 6.55
N TYR A 115 -9.76 5.13 6.48
CA TYR A 115 -8.52 5.39 7.19
C TYR A 115 -7.34 4.95 6.34
N ILE A 116 -6.27 5.75 6.30
CA ILE A 116 -5.08 5.49 5.49
C ILE A 116 -3.86 5.47 6.42
N ILE A 117 -3.12 4.37 6.39
CA ILE A 117 -1.84 4.18 7.05
C ILE A 117 -0.76 4.35 5.98
N VAL A 118 0.13 5.32 6.18
CA VAL A 118 1.20 5.67 5.24
C VAL A 118 2.54 5.26 5.85
N ASP A 119 3.39 4.57 5.09
CA ASP A 119 4.79 4.39 5.47
C ASP A 119 5.57 5.68 5.20
N GLY A 120 5.82 6.46 6.25
CA GLY A 120 6.58 7.71 6.17
C GLY A 120 6.06 8.80 7.10
N ASN A 121 6.84 9.90 7.17
CA ASN A 121 6.59 11.00 8.12
C ASN A 121 5.98 12.25 7.45
N SER A 122 5.71 12.21 6.15
CA SER A 122 5.16 13.35 5.41
C SER A 122 3.67 13.15 5.17
N PRO A 123 2.81 14.13 5.54
CA PRO A 123 1.39 14.02 5.27
C PRO A 123 1.13 14.07 3.76
N PHE A 124 0.00 13.49 3.36
CA PHE A 124 -0.51 13.67 2.02
C PHE A 124 -0.81 15.15 1.74
N ILE A 125 -0.33 15.62 0.59
CA ILE A 125 -0.67 16.93 0.03
C ILE A 125 -2.18 16.95 -0.25
N PRO A 126 -2.96 17.92 0.25
CA PRO A 126 -4.37 18.00 -0.02
C PRO A 126 -4.66 18.03 -1.53
N LYS A 127 -5.27 16.97 -2.05
CA LYS A 127 -5.90 16.95 -3.38
C LYS A 127 -7.41 16.92 -3.16
N SER A 128 -8.15 17.62 -4.00
CA SER A 128 -9.62 17.66 -4.01
C SER A 128 -10.19 16.23 -3.89
N GLY A 129 -10.64 15.81 -2.70
CA GLY A 129 -11.25 14.49 -2.46
C GLY A 129 -10.63 13.62 -1.36
N ILE A 130 -9.38 13.88 -0.95
CA ILE A 130 -8.72 13.18 0.16
C ILE A 130 -8.89 14.03 1.43
N LYS A 131 -9.73 13.56 2.37
CA LYS A 131 -9.78 14.14 3.71
C LYS A 131 -8.72 13.41 4.55
N ASN A 132 -7.78 14.17 5.12
CA ASN A 132 -6.83 13.69 6.13
C ASN A 132 -7.58 13.27 7.40
#